data_AF-A0A844MII9-F1
#
_entry.id   AF-A0A844MII9-F1
#
_cell.length_a   1.000
_cell.length_b   1.000
_cell.length_c   1.000
_cell.angle_alpha   90.00
_cell.angle_beta   90.00
_cell.angle_gamma   90.00
#
_symmetry.space_group_name_H-M   'P 1'
#
loop_
_entity.id
_entity.type
_entity.pdbx_description
1 polymer ?
#
loop_
_entity_poly.entity_id
_entity_poly.type
_entity_poly.pdbx_seq_one_letter_code
_entity_poly.pdbx_strand_id
1 'polypeptide(L)' 'MKFQIECSSLAKQEFCLICDRPIHTAEARLIVCSDQGDGFGDICPECIGMGAYWIKSQLPHFRSLSIRG' A
#
# COMPACT_ATOMS: atom_id res chain seq x y z
N MET A 1 8.46 -6.52 -6.72
CA MET A 1 7.58 -5.60 -5.94
C MET A 1 8.24 -4.24 -5.93
N LYS A 2 7.48 -3.19 -6.24
CA LYS A 2 7.93 -1.80 -6.26
C LYS A 2 7.01 -0.93 -5.39
N PHE A 3 7.52 0.21 -4.97
CA PHE A 3 6.72 1.25 -4.31
C PHE A 3 6.44 2.37 -5.31
N GLN A 4 5.18 2.78 -5.39
CA GLN A 4 4.75 3.92 -6.19
C GLN A 4 4.16 4.99 -5.26
N ILE A 5 4.44 6.25 -5.55
CA ILE A 5 3.78 7.38 -4.90
C ILE A 5 2.78 7.93 -5.89
N GLU A 6 1.51 8.00 -5.48
CA GLU A 6 0.46 8.64 -6.26
C GLU A 6 -0.06 9.86 -5.50
N CYS A 7 -0.15 10.99 -6.21
CA CYS A 7 -0.77 12.21 -5.71
C CYS A 7 -2.09 12.39 -6.45
N SER A 8 -3.20 12.05 -5.81
CA SER A 8 -4.54 12.20 -6.38
C SER A 8 -5.48 12.85 -5.35
N SER A 9 -6.25 13.84 -5.81
CA SER A 9 -7.25 14.56 -5.01
C SER A 9 -8.56 13.78 -4.82
N LEU A 10 -8.64 12.56 -5.37
CA LEU A 10 -9.78 11.66 -5.24
C LEU A 10 -9.62 10.86 -3.96
N ALA A 11 -10.23 11.34 -2.89
CA ALA A 11 -10.34 10.61 -1.64
C ALA A 11 -11.19 9.34 -1.83
N LYS A 12 -10.53 8.22 -2.13
CA LYS A 12 -11.12 6.89 -1.98
C LYS A 12 -10.81 6.40 -0.58
N GLN A 13 -11.84 5.98 0.15
CA GLN A 13 -11.65 5.26 1.40
C GLN A 13 -10.99 3.93 1.06
N GLU A 14 -9.71 3.81 1.40
CA GLU A 14 -8.98 2.55 1.27
C GLU A 14 -8.47 2.11 2.63
N PHE A 15 -8.05 0.87 2.71
CA PHE A 15 -7.52 0.25 3.91
C PHE A 15 -6.03 0.03 3.75
N CYS A 16 -5.30 0.16 4.84
CA CYS A 16 -3.88 -0.14 4.86
C CYS A 16 -3.66 -1.62 4.61
N LEU A 17 -2.87 -1.94 3.59
CA LEU A 17 -2.47 -3.30 3.25
C LEU A 17 -1.87 -4.02 4.46
N ILE A 18 -1.14 -3.34 5.34
CA ILE A 18 -0.41 -3.95 6.46
C ILE A 18 -1.26 -4.11 7.73
N CYS A 19 -2.04 -3.10 8.10
CA CYS A 19 -2.72 -3.07 9.40
C CYS A 19 -4.25 -3.02 9.30
N ASP A 20 -4.79 -3.07 8.08
CA ASP A 20 -6.22 -3.09 7.76
C ASP A 20 -7.02 -1.93 8.39
N ARG A 21 -6.35 -0.82 8.69
CA ARG A 21 -6.99 0.40 9.18
C ARG A 21 -7.41 1.29 8.01
N PRO A 22 -8.53 2.02 8.13
CA PRO A 22 -8.92 3.00 7.14
C PRO A 22 -7.82 4.06 6.96
N ILE A 23 -7.48 4.35 5.71
CA ILE A 23 -6.58 5.41 5.32
C ILE A 23 -7.42 6.63 4.95
N HIS A 24 -7.20 7.72 5.67
CA HIS A 24 -7.69 9.04 5.31
C HIS A 24 -6.51 9.88 4.82
N THR A 25 -6.13 9.68 3.57
CA THR A 25 -5.09 10.47 2.90
C THR A 25 -5.72 11.44 1.91
N ALA A 26 -5.42 12.73 2.08
CA ALA A 26 -5.97 13.79 1.24
C ALA A 26 -5.06 14.23 0.09
N GLU A 27 -3.77 13.85 0.10
CA GLU A 27 -2.77 14.49 -0.79
C GLU A 27 -1.76 13.53 -1.45
N ALA A 28 -1.27 12.48 -0.76
CA ALA A 28 -0.33 11.51 -1.33
C ALA A 28 -0.47 10.12 -0.70
N ARG A 29 -0.30 9.07 -1.51
CA ARG A 29 -0.46 7.66 -1.12
C ARG A 29 0.76 6.85 -1.53
N LEU A 30 1.18 5.92 -0.67
CA LEU A 30 2.22 4.95 -0.98
C LEU A 30 1.57 3.62 -1.34
N ILE A 31 1.68 3.25 -2.61
CA ILE A 31 1.08 2.04 -3.19
C ILE A 31 2.16 0.97 -3.35
N VAL A 32 1.84 -0.25 -2.96
CA VAL A 32 2.66 -1.43 -3.25
C VAL A 32 2.22 -2.01 -4.58
N CYS A 33 3.13 -2.08 -5.55
CA CYS A 33 2.83 -2.61 -6.88
C CYS A 33 3.65 -3.88 -7.18
N SER A 34 3.08 -4.74 -8.03
CA SER A 34 3.81 -5.83 -8.68
C SER A 34 4.90 -5.26 -9.60
N ASP A 35 5.85 -6.10 -10.01
CA ASP A 35 6.85 -5.65 -10.99
C ASP A 35 6.23 -5.37 -12.37
N GLN A 36 5.00 -5.87 -12.61
CA GLN A 36 4.20 -5.63 -13.81
C GLN A 36 3.25 -4.43 -13.67
N GLY A 37 3.16 -3.81 -12.49
CA GLY A 37 2.37 -2.60 -12.25
C GLY A 37 1.00 -2.83 -11.60
N ASP A 38 0.64 -4.06 -11.24
CA ASP A 38 -0.61 -4.34 -10.54
C ASP A 38 -0.53 -3.80 -9.10
N GLY A 39 -1.45 -2.92 -8.71
CA GLY A 39 -1.54 -2.40 -7.36
C GLY A 39 -2.07 -3.45 -6.38
N PHE A 40 -1.30 -3.75 -5.34
CA PHE A 40 -1.72 -4.63 -4.23
C PHE A 40 -2.49 -3.86 -3.15
N GLY A 41 -2.22 -2.57 -2.99
CA GLY A 41 -2.90 -1.70 -2.03
C GLY A 41 -2.00 -0.62 -1.43
N ASP A 42 -2.61 0.19 -0.58
CA ASP A 42 -2.00 1.35 0.07
C ASP A 42 -1.35 1.04 1.42
N ILE A 43 -0.38 1.85 1.82
CA ILE A 43 0.20 1.83 3.17
C ILE A 43 -0.13 3.13 3.91
N CYS A 44 -0.64 3.02 5.13
CA CYS A 44 -0.96 4.18 5.97
C CYS A 44 0.31 4.91 6.47
N PRO A 45 0.21 6.21 6.83
CA PRO A 45 1.34 7.01 7.30
C PRO A 45 2.09 6.38 8.49
N GLU A 46 1.38 5.75 9.43
CA GLU A 46 1.97 5.11 10.60
C GLU A 46 2.87 3.93 10.20
N CYS A 47 2.43 3.12 9.23
CA CYS A 47 3.21 2.00 8.71
C CYS A 47 4.36 2.47 7.81
N ILE A 48 4.20 3.60 7.11
CA ILE A 48 5.31 4.27 6.39
C ILE A 48 6.41 4.69 7.37
N GLY A 49 6.04 5.25 8.52
CA GLY A 49 6.97 5.70 9.56
C GLY A 49 7.87 4.60 10.14
N MET A 50 7.46 3.32 10.03
CA MET A 50 8.27 2.17 10.44
C MET A 50 9.46 1.90 9.50
N GLY A 51 9.43 2.47 8.29
CA GLY A 51 10.51 2.40 7.31
C GLY A 51 10.43 1.21 6.35
N ALA A 52 11.11 1.36 5.21
CA ALA A 52 11.00 0.45 4.07
C ALA A 52 11.45 -1.00 4.36
N TYR A 53 12.41 -1.20 5.27
CA TYR A 53 12.85 -2.55 5.65
C TYR A 53 11.76 -3.31 6.41
N TRP A 54 11.14 -2.66 7.39
CA TRP A 54 10.02 -3.24 8.15
C TRP A 54 8.82 -3.50 7.25
N ILE A 55 8.48 -2.55 6.38
CA ILE A 55 7.41 -2.75 5.39
C ILE A 55 7.69 -3.99 4.54
N LYS A 56 8.90 -4.12 3.98
CA LYS A 56 9.30 -5.29 3.18
C LYS A 56 9.23 -6.61 3.94
N SER A 57 9.36 -6.63 5.27
CA SER A 57 9.20 -7.86 6.05
C SER A 57 7.74 -8.28 6.23
N GLN A 58 6.80 -7.34 6.12
CA GLN A 58 5.35 -7.64 6.18
C GLN A 58 4.81 -8.13 4.83
N LEU A 59 5.38 -7.65 3.71
CA LEU A 59 4.93 -7.94 2.35
C LEU A 59 4.93 -9.43 1.90
N PRO A 60 5.81 -10.33 2.37
CA PRO A 60 5.79 -11.75 2.01
C PRO A 60 4.46 -12.44 2.34
N HIS A 61 3.70 -11.92 3.31
CA HIS A 61 2.37 -12.44 3.67
C HIS A 61 1.29 -12.13 2.62
N PHE A 62 1.55 -11.21 1.70
CA PHE A 62 0.61 -10.82 0.64
C PHE A 62 0.89 -11.50 -0.70
N ARG A 63 1.97 -12.28 -0.81
CA ARG A 63 2.33 -13.01 -2.04
C ARG A 63 1.29 -14.04 -2.50
N SER A 64 0.34 -14.43 -1.64
CA SER A 64 -0.76 -15.35 -1.99
C SER A 64 -2.06 -14.66 -2.41
N LEU A 65 -2.16 -13.33 -2.33
CA LEU A 65 -3.35 -12.57 -2.76
C LEU A 65 -3.18 -12.06 -4.19
N SER A 66 -2.95 -12.98 -5.12
CA SER A 66 -3.12 -12.74 -6.56
C SER A 66 -4.52 -13.18 -6.99
N ILE A 67 -5.59 -12.75 -6.33
CA ILE A 67 -6.96 -12.97 -6.85
C ILE A 67 -7.90 -11.87 -6.33
N ARG A 68 -8.23 -10.91 -7.20
CA ARG A 68 -9.57 -10.79 -7.79
C ARG A 68 -9.59 -9.62 -8.79
N GLY A 69 -9.68 -9.99 -10.06
CA GLY A 69 -10.28 -9.13 -11.07
C GLY A 69 -11.78 -9.03 -10.90
#